data_AF-A0AAJ0G016-F1
#
_entry.id   AF-A0AAJ0G016-F1
#
_cell.length_a   1.000
_cell.length_b   1.000
_cell.length_c   1.000
_cell.angle_alpha   90.00
_cell.angle_beta   90.00
_cell.angle_gamma   90.00
#
_symmetry.space_group_name_H-M   'P 1'
#
loop_
_entity.id
_entity.type
_entity.pdbx_description
1 polymer ?
#
loop_
_entity_poly.entity_id
_entity_poly.type
_entity_poly.pdbx_seq_one_letter_code
_entity_poly.pdbx_strand_id
1 'polypeptide(L)'
;MSAAALGLLRIAPLISTSAYLTFTIAEDLYFRPYLDQSVAKAAEALLPAYIAIWYTRGMVLIFTVYPLTWGTAIANLPVGKLVHQSKPAFVLYVLGLAFSLGHMLWGRRAMSLLNSIRENRGQGSTDIVRVWCRMNLIRGLLVDVPAWGSFLAAFLVWTSSL
;
A
#
# COMPACT_ATOMS: atom_id res chain seq x y z
N MET A 1 16.77 -17.28 17.68
CA MET A 1 15.37 -17.23 17.21
C MET A 1 14.98 -18.63 16.75
N SER A 2 13.78 -19.12 17.09
CA SER A 2 13.31 -20.43 16.63
C SER A 2 13.08 -20.42 15.11
N ALA A 3 13.05 -21.61 14.48
CA ALA A 3 12.75 -21.73 13.05
C ALA A 3 11.37 -21.15 12.70
N ALA A 4 10.37 -21.38 13.57
CA ALA A 4 9.03 -20.81 13.40
C ALA A 4 9.04 -19.27 13.45
N ALA A 5 9.72 -18.67 14.44
CA ALA A 5 9.83 -17.22 14.54
C ALA A 5 10.59 -16.61 13.34
N LEU A 6 11.61 -17.32 12.81
CA LEU A 6 12.28 -16.93 11.58
C LEU A 6 11.33 -16.94 10.38
N GLY A 7 10.56 -18.01 10.20
CA GLY A 7 9.58 -18.12 9.12
C GLY A 7 8.52 -17.02 9.17
N LEU A 8 8.00 -16.71 10.37
CA LEU A 8 7.04 -15.61 10.57
C LEU A 8 7.64 -14.26 10.20
N LEU A 9 8.87 -13.97 10.63
CA LEU A 9 9.55 -12.73 10.27
C LEU A 9 9.73 -12.64 8.74
N ARG A 10 10.13 -13.74 8.09
CA ARG A 10 10.37 -13.81 6.63
C ARG A 10 9.12 -13.54 5.80
N ILE A 11 7.97 -14.06 6.21
CA ILE A 11 6.72 -13.89 5.46
C ILE A 11 5.98 -12.59 5.81
N ALA A 12 6.28 -11.94 6.95
CA ALA A 12 5.55 -10.76 7.41
C ALA A 12 5.52 -9.58 6.39
N PRO A 13 6.61 -9.24 5.68
CA PRO A 13 6.54 -8.23 4.62
C PRO A 13 5.58 -8.63 3.49
N LEU A 14 5.55 -9.90 3.09
CA LEU A 14 4.62 -10.38 2.06
C LEU A 14 3.16 -10.26 2.51
N ILE A 15 2.85 -10.64 3.75
CA ILE A 15 1.47 -10.53 4.29
C ILE A 15 1.03 -9.07 4.35
N SER A 16 1.87 -8.19 4.90
CA SER A 16 1.54 -6.76 5.05
C SER A 16 1.44 -6.04 3.70
N THR A 17 2.29 -6.37 2.72
CA THR A 17 2.17 -5.85 1.34
C THR A 17 0.92 -6.35 0.63
N SER A 18 0.49 -7.59 0.88
CA SER A 18 -0.78 -8.13 0.37
C SER A 18 -1.98 -7.36 0.94
N ALA A 19 -1.91 -6.93 2.20
CA ALA A 19 -2.96 -6.16 2.85
C ALA A 19 -3.14 -4.77 2.22
N TYR A 20 -2.06 -4.00 1.99
CA TYR A 20 -2.19 -2.69 1.37
C TYR A 20 -2.48 -2.76 -0.14
N LEU A 21 -2.13 -3.85 -0.84
CA LEU A 21 -2.55 -4.08 -2.22
C LEU A 21 -4.04 -4.35 -2.31
N THR A 22 -4.55 -5.21 -1.41
CA THR A 22 -5.99 -5.42 -1.27
C THR A 22 -6.70 -4.10 -0.98
N PHE A 23 -6.12 -3.25 -0.12
CA PHE A 23 -6.67 -1.92 0.16
C PHE A 23 -6.70 -1.01 -1.07
N THR A 24 -5.65 -1.02 -1.88
CA THR A 24 -5.58 -0.25 -3.15
C THR A 24 -6.69 -0.66 -4.12
N ILE A 25 -6.95 -1.96 -4.25
CA ILE A 25 -8.04 -2.49 -5.09
C ILE A 25 -9.41 -2.18 -4.48
N ALA A 26 -9.54 -2.32 -3.16
CA ALA A 26 -10.79 -2.01 -2.46
C ALA A 26 -11.18 -0.54 -2.67
N GLU A 27 -10.23 0.39 -2.51
CA GLU A 27 -10.41 1.82 -2.80
C GLU A 27 -10.98 2.05 -4.20
N ASP A 28 -10.45 1.35 -5.20
CA ASP A 28 -10.98 1.45 -6.56
C ASP A 28 -12.42 0.92 -6.65
N LEU A 29 -12.71 -0.22 -6.01
CA LEU A 29 -14.03 -0.85 -6.00
C LEU A 29 -15.12 0.01 -5.35
N TYR A 30 -14.84 0.72 -4.25
CA TYR A 30 -15.84 1.56 -3.59
C TYR A 30 -15.80 3.03 -3.99
N PHE A 31 -14.71 3.55 -4.58
CA PHE A 31 -14.68 4.93 -5.08
C PHE A 31 -15.14 5.08 -6.53
N ARG A 32 -14.84 4.13 -7.42
CA ARG A 32 -15.28 4.23 -8.83
C ARG A 32 -16.79 4.33 -9.02
N PRO A 33 -17.65 3.66 -8.23
CA PRO A 33 -19.10 3.82 -8.37
C PRO A 33 -19.58 5.26 -8.25
N TYR A 34 -18.91 6.12 -7.47
CA TYR A 34 -19.23 7.55 -7.38
C TYR A 34 -19.01 8.34 -8.68
N LEU A 35 -18.33 7.75 -9.66
CA LEU A 35 -18.04 8.38 -10.95
C LEU A 35 -19.09 8.06 -12.02
N ASP A 36 -20.04 7.17 -11.74
CA ASP A 36 -21.11 6.86 -12.66
C ASP A 36 -22.07 8.05 -12.82
N GLN A 37 -22.47 8.34 -14.06
CA GLN A 37 -23.32 9.50 -14.37
C GLN A 37 -24.68 9.44 -13.67
N SER A 38 -25.21 8.25 -13.42
CA SER A 38 -26.50 8.04 -12.75
C SER A 38 -26.49 8.49 -11.28
N VAL A 39 -25.32 8.53 -10.64
CA VAL A 39 -25.17 8.92 -9.23
C VAL A 39 -24.29 10.15 -9.02
N ALA A 40 -23.66 10.69 -10.07
CA ALA A 40 -22.67 11.77 -9.97
C ALA A 40 -23.17 12.98 -9.15
N LYS A 41 -24.42 13.42 -9.33
CA LYS A 41 -24.99 14.54 -8.57
C LYS A 41 -25.11 14.22 -7.07
N ALA A 42 -25.54 13.01 -6.72
CA ALA A 42 -25.64 12.58 -5.33
C ALA A 42 -24.27 12.35 -4.71
N ALA A 43 -23.34 11.77 -5.48
CA ALA A 43 -21.96 11.55 -5.09
C ALA A 43 -21.25 12.88 -4.78
N GLU A 44 -21.43 13.89 -5.64
CA GLU A 44 -20.85 15.23 -5.45
C GLU A 44 -21.23 15.86 -4.11
N ALA A 45 -22.48 15.68 -3.68
CA ALA A 45 -22.95 16.17 -2.37
C ALA A 45 -22.46 15.30 -1.19
N LEU A 46 -22.33 13.98 -1.39
CA LEU A 46 -22.00 13.02 -0.34
C LEU A 46 -20.49 12.94 -0.04
N LEU A 47 -19.65 13.03 -1.07
CA LEU A 47 -18.22 12.77 -1.01
C LEU A 47 -17.47 13.56 0.07
N PRO A 48 -17.72 14.86 0.30
CA PRO A 48 -17.04 15.60 1.37
C PRO A 48 -17.24 14.96 2.75
N ALA A 49 -18.48 14.62 3.10
CA ALA A 49 -18.81 13.99 4.37
C ALA A 49 -18.27 12.56 4.44
N TYR A 50 -18.40 11.79 3.37
CA TYR A 50 -17.87 10.43 3.29
C TYR A 50 -16.35 10.41 3.49
N ILE A 51 -15.61 11.22 2.74
CA ILE A 51 -14.15 11.28 2.83
C ILE A 51 -13.72 11.80 4.20
N ALA A 52 -14.43 12.75 4.83
CA ALA A 52 -14.11 13.19 6.18
C ALA A 52 -14.17 12.06 7.21
N ILE A 53 -15.15 11.15 7.10
CA ILE A 53 -15.28 9.97 7.97
C ILE A 53 -14.23 8.91 7.62
N TRP A 54 -14.08 8.62 6.32
CA TRP A 54 -13.18 7.60 5.82
C TRP A 54 -11.72 7.95 6.12
N TYR A 55 -11.33 9.21 5.97
CA TYR A 55 -9.95 9.69 6.07
C TYR A 55 -9.26 9.21 7.35
N THR A 56 -9.86 9.42 8.52
CA THR A 56 -9.24 9.01 9.79
C THR A 56 -9.03 7.49 9.84
N ARG A 57 -10.02 6.71 9.39
CA ARG A 57 -9.95 5.23 9.40
C ARG A 57 -8.92 4.70 8.40
N GLY A 58 -8.92 5.25 7.18
CA GLY A 58 -7.95 4.91 6.14
C GLY A 58 -6.53 5.27 6.54
N MET A 59 -6.32 6.45 7.15
CA MET A 59 -5.01 6.86 7.64
C MET A 59 -4.49 5.94 8.75
N VAL A 60 -5.33 5.54 9.71
CA VAL A 60 -4.92 4.58 10.75
C VAL A 60 -4.43 3.27 10.12
N LEU A 61 -5.16 2.75 9.13
CA LEU A 61 -4.74 1.54 8.42
C LEU A 61 -3.40 1.73 7.70
N ILE A 62 -3.25 2.79 6.91
CA ILE A 62 -2.04 3.08 6.13
C ILE A 62 -0.83 3.27 7.05
N PHE A 63 -0.97 4.09 8.11
CA PHE A 63 0.10 4.34 9.09
C PHE A 63 0.39 3.14 10.00
N THR A 64 -0.42 2.08 9.95
CA THR A 64 -0.12 0.82 10.63
C THR A 64 0.59 -0.15 9.68
N VAL A 65 0.01 -0.41 8.51
CA VAL A 65 0.45 -1.48 7.62
C VAL A 65 1.79 -1.15 6.96
N TYR A 66 2.00 0.07 6.48
CA TYR A 66 3.27 0.44 5.82
C TYR A 66 4.46 0.40 6.80
N PRO A 67 4.41 1.04 7.99
CA PRO A 67 5.49 0.92 8.96
C PRO A 67 5.73 -0.51 9.42
N LEU A 68 4.67 -1.34 9.54
CA LEU A 68 4.83 -2.76 9.83
C LEU A 68 5.59 -3.49 8.70
N THR A 69 5.24 -3.26 7.43
CA THR A 69 5.99 -3.79 6.29
C THR A 69 7.46 -3.38 6.36
N TRP A 70 7.73 -2.09 6.56
CA TRP A 70 9.10 -1.57 6.58
C TRP A 70 9.90 -2.12 7.75
N GLY A 71 9.32 -2.10 8.95
CA GLY A 71 9.95 -2.60 10.16
C GLY A 71 10.29 -4.09 10.05
N THR A 72 9.35 -4.91 9.56
CA THR A 72 9.59 -6.35 9.36
C THR A 72 10.57 -6.62 8.22
N ALA A 73 10.54 -5.86 7.12
CA ALA A 73 11.49 -6.00 6.02
C ALA A 73 12.92 -5.61 6.45
N ILE A 74 13.10 -4.54 7.22
CA ILE A 74 14.39 -4.13 7.78
C ILE A 74 14.90 -5.18 8.77
N ALA A 75 14.03 -5.65 9.67
CA ALA A 75 14.39 -6.68 10.64
C ALA A 75 14.79 -8.01 9.98
N ASN A 76 14.30 -8.30 8.77
CA ASN A 76 14.72 -9.48 8.01
C ASN A 76 16.19 -9.43 7.57
N LEU A 77 16.73 -8.26 7.24
CA LEU A 77 18.03 -8.12 6.59
C LEU A 77 19.22 -8.67 7.41
N PRO A 78 19.37 -8.35 8.72
CA PRO A 78 20.50 -8.85 9.51
C PRO A 78 20.25 -10.26 10.09
N VAL A 79 19.01 -10.73 10.12
CA VAL A 79 18.62 -11.93 10.86
C VAL A 79 18.89 -13.20 10.06
N GLY A 80 19.36 -14.25 10.74
CA GLY A 80 19.59 -15.57 10.14
C GLY A 80 20.74 -15.60 9.14
N LYS A 81 21.67 -14.65 9.18
CA LYS A 81 22.78 -14.55 8.21
C LYS A 81 22.28 -14.54 6.75
N LEU A 82 21.12 -13.90 6.50
CA LEU A 82 20.43 -13.93 5.20
C LEU A 82 21.35 -13.66 4.01
N VAL A 83 22.17 -12.61 4.10
CA VAL A 83 23.11 -12.23 3.04
C VAL A 83 24.13 -13.33 2.70
N HIS A 84 24.51 -14.14 3.69
CA HIS A 84 25.46 -15.25 3.53
C HIS A 84 24.77 -16.55 3.12
N GLN A 85 23.53 -16.78 3.58
CA GLN A 85 22.76 -17.97 3.23
C GLN A 85 22.15 -17.88 1.82
N SER A 86 21.64 -16.71 1.44
CA SER A 86 21.03 -16.49 0.14
C SER A 86 21.12 -15.00 -0.24
N LYS A 87 22.21 -14.64 -0.93
CA LYS A 87 22.39 -13.30 -1.50
C LYS A 87 21.21 -12.88 -2.41
N PRO A 88 20.64 -13.76 -3.26
CA PRO A 88 19.47 -13.38 -4.06
C PRO A 88 18.26 -13.02 -3.20
N ALA A 89 17.93 -13.82 -2.17
CA ALA A 89 16.82 -13.50 -1.26
C ALA A 89 17.06 -12.16 -0.54
N PHE A 90 18.29 -11.91 -0.07
CA PHE A 90 18.66 -10.63 0.54
C PHE A 90 18.39 -9.45 -0.40
N VAL A 91 18.85 -9.51 -1.66
CA VAL A 91 18.62 -8.45 -2.65
C VAL A 91 17.13 -8.23 -2.89
N LEU A 92 16.34 -9.31 -3.00
CA LEU A 92 14.90 -9.21 -3.21
C LEU A 92 14.17 -8.57 -2.01
N TYR A 93 14.56 -8.85 -0.76
CA TYR A 93 14.03 -8.12 0.40
C TYR A 93 14.38 -6.62 0.37
N VAL A 94 15.61 -6.26 -0.05
CA VAL A 94 16.03 -4.86 -0.18
C VAL A 94 15.22 -4.16 -1.28
N LEU A 95 15.04 -4.78 -2.45
CA LEU A 95 14.22 -4.25 -3.53
C LEU A 95 12.76 -4.08 -3.09
N GLY A 96 12.20 -5.08 -2.41
CA GLY A 96 10.84 -5.01 -1.86
C GLY A 96 10.66 -3.84 -0.91
N LEU A 97 11.63 -3.62 -0.01
CA LEU A 97 11.64 -2.46 0.90
C LEU A 97 11.75 -1.14 0.13
N ALA A 98 12.64 -1.05 -0.85
CA ALA A 98 12.84 0.16 -1.65
C ALA A 98 11.56 0.54 -2.43
N PHE A 99 10.92 -0.42 -3.09
CA PHE A 99 9.64 -0.21 -3.77
C PHE A 99 8.54 0.19 -2.77
N SER A 100 8.44 -0.50 -1.62
CA SER A 100 7.43 -0.17 -0.60
C SER A 100 7.60 1.25 -0.04
N LEU A 101 8.84 1.71 0.16
CA LEU A 101 9.11 3.10 0.54
C LEU A 101 8.77 4.09 -0.60
N GLY A 102 8.93 3.66 -1.85
CA GLY A 102 8.53 4.41 -3.05
C GLY A 102 7.06 4.83 -3.06
N HIS A 103 6.18 4.14 -2.32
CA HIS A 103 4.80 4.57 -2.08
C HIS A 103 4.70 6.04 -1.63
N MET A 104 5.65 6.47 -0.78
CA MET A 104 5.64 7.80 -0.18
C MET A 104 5.84 8.94 -1.18
N LEU A 105 6.32 8.64 -2.41
CA LEU A 105 6.44 9.62 -3.49
C LEU A 105 5.07 10.23 -3.88
N TRP A 106 3.98 9.50 -3.67
CA TRP A 106 2.61 9.99 -3.93
C TRP A 106 1.95 10.62 -2.70
N GLY A 107 2.55 10.53 -1.51
CA GLY A 107 1.93 10.91 -0.24
C GLY A 107 1.41 12.34 -0.23
N ARG A 108 2.24 13.32 -0.65
CA ARG A 108 1.85 14.74 -0.69
C ARG A 108 0.63 14.98 -1.59
N ARG A 109 0.63 14.39 -2.79
CA ARG A 109 -0.47 14.54 -3.76
C ARG A 109 -1.74 13.86 -3.24
N ALA A 110 -1.62 12.66 -2.69
CA ALA A 110 -2.73 11.93 -2.10
C ALA A 110 -3.43 12.76 -1.01
N MET A 111 -2.67 13.27 -0.05
CA MET A 111 -3.20 14.10 1.04
C MET A 111 -3.86 15.38 0.52
N SER A 112 -3.27 16.02 -0.49
CA SER A 112 -3.85 17.21 -1.12
C SER A 112 -5.21 16.93 -1.78
N LEU A 113 -5.38 15.81 -2.49
CA LEU A 113 -6.66 15.42 -3.11
C LEU A 113 -7.73 15.17 -2.04
N LEU A 114 -7.42 14.38 -1.00
CA LEU A 114 -8.37 14.07 0.07
C LEU A 114 -8.78 15.33 0.84
N ASN A 115 -7.82 16.20 1.18
CA ASN A 115 -8.13 17.45 1.86
C ASN A 115 -8.97 18.39 0.99
N SER A 116 -8.72 18.43 -0.32
CA SER A 116 -9.55 19.22 -1.25
C SER A 116 -11.01 18.78 -1.26
N ILE A 117 -11.28 17.46 -1.20
CA ILE A 117 -12.64 16.93 -1.07
C ILE A 117 -13.25 17.28 0.30
N ARG A 118 -12.48 17.09 1.39
CA ARG A 118 -12.94 17.35 2.76
C ARG A 118 -13.29 18.82 3.02
N GLU A 119 -12.48 19.74 2.51
CA GLU A 119 -12.67 21.18 2.67
C GLU A 119 -13.83 21.72 1.83
N ASN A 120 -14.44 20.89 0.98
CA ASN A 120 -15.65 21.19 0.23
C ASN A 120 -15.59 22.56 -0.49
N ARG A 121 -14.48 22.83 -1.18
CA ARG A 121 -14.25 24.11 -1.88
C ARG A 121 -15.07 24.25 -3.18
N GLY A 122 -16.30 23.74 -3.22
CA GLY A 122 -17.19 23.77 -4.40
C GLY A 122 -16.97 22.62 -5.39
N GLN A 123 -17.82 22.60 -6.42
CA GLN A 123 -17.98 21.56 -7.44
C GLN A 123 -16.65 20.95 -7.94
N GLY A 124 -16.56 19.62 -7.96
CA GLY A 124 -15.43 18.86 -8.51
C GLY A 124 -14.98 17.65 -7.67
N SER A 125 -15.69 17.26 -6.61
CA SER A 125 -15.34 16.11 -5.76
C SER A 125 -15.25 14.82 -6.57
N THR A 126 -16.20 14.58 -7.48
CA THR A 126 -16.18 13.43 -8.40
C THR A 126 -14.97 13.47 -9.35
N ASP A 127 -14.57 14.65 -9.83
CA ASP A 127 -13.36 14.81 -10.65
C ASP A 127 -12.08 14.54 -9.84
N ILE A 128 -12.02 15.01 -8.59
CA ILE A 128 -10.91 14.73 -7.68
C ILE A 128 -10.83 13.23 -7.36
N VAL A 129 -11.96 12.56 -7.12
CA VAL A 129 -12.03 11.10 -6.95
C VAL A 129 -11.54 10.38 -8.21
N ARG A 130 -11.87 10.85 -9.42
CA ARG A 130 -11.34 10.28 -10.66
C ARG A 130 -9.81 10.38 -10.72
N VAL A 131 -9.26 11.52 -10.34
CA VAL A 131 -7.80 11.72 -10.25
C VAL A 131 -7.19 10.81 -9.17
N TRP A 132 -7.85 10.68 -8.02
CA TRP A 132 -7.45 9.77 -6.94
C TRP A 132 -7.39 8.34 -7.43
N CYS A 133 -8.48 7.77 -7.97
CA CYS A 133 -8.51 6.36 -8.40
C CYS A 133 -7.42 6.06 -9.42
N ARG A 134 -7.21 6.95 -10.40
CA ARG A 134 -6.14 6.79 -11.39
C ARG A 134 -4.76 6.80 -10.73
N MET A 135 -4.51 7.77 -9.84
CA MET A 135 -3.24 7.87 -9.12
C MET A 135 -3.01 6.65 -8.23
N ASN A 136 -4.04 6.19 -7.51
CA ASN A 136 -4.01 5.06 -6.59
C ASN A 136 -3.61 3.78 -7.31
N LEU A 137 -4.23 3.51 -8.47
CA LEU A 137 -3.89 2.36 -9.31
C LEU A 137 -2.49 2.48 -9.91
N ILE A 138 -2.10 3.64 -10.43
CA ILE A 138 -0.74 3.82 -10.97
C ILE A 138 0.32 3.59 -9.89
N ARG A 139 0.15 4.17 -8.70
CA ARG A 139 1.03 3.91 -7.55
C ARG A 139 1.03 2.43 -7.19
N GLY A 140 -0.15 1.83 -7.09
CA GLY A 140 -0.35 0.41 -6.87
C GLY A 140 0.51 -0.45 -7.82
N LEU A 141 0.42 -0.17 -9.11
CA LEU A 141 1.12 -0.91 -10.16
C LEU A 141 2.63 -0.64 -10.19
N LEU A 142 3.08 0.59 -9.93
CA LEU A 142 4.48 0.98 -10.09
C LEU A 142 5.35 0.66 -8.87
N VAL A 143 4.79 0.65 -7.67
CA VAL A 143 5.57 0.47 -6.44
C VAL A 143 5.00 -0.59 -5.52
N ASP A 144 3.69 -0.67 -5.35
CA ASP A 144 3.09 -1.61 -4.39
C ASP A 144 3.13 -3.07 -4.91
N VAL A 145 2.85 -3.30 -6.20
CA VAL A 145 2.93 -4.61 -6.88
C VAL A 145 4.39 -5.09 -6.98
N PRO A 146 5.37 -4.28 -7.43
CA PRO A 146 6.78 -4.68 -7.41
C PRO A 146 7.31 -4.99 -6.02
N ALA A 147 6.87 -4.23 -4.99
CA ALA A 147 7.22 -4.54 -3.60
C ALA A 147 6.72 -5.92 -3.19
N TRP A 148 5.44 -6.19 -3.41
CA TRP A 148 4.83 -7.50 -3.12
C TRP A 148 5.52 -8.64 -3.87
N GLY A 149 5.76 -8.48 -5.17
CA GLY A 149 6.43 -9.48 -6.00
C GLY A 149 7.86 -9.76 -5.53
N SER A 150 8.58 -8.72 -5.12
CA SER A 150 9.92 -8.86 -4.56
C SER A 150 9.91 -9.62 -3.23
N PHE A 151 8.97 -9.32 -2.32
CA PHE A 151 8.87 -10.06 -1.06
C PHE A 151 8.39 -11.50 -1.24
N LEU A 152 7.50 -11.77 -2.20
CA LEU A 152 7.10 -13.13 -2.57
C LEU A 152 8.30 -13.92 -3.07
N ALA A 153 9.04 -13.37 -4.05
CA ALA A 153 10.23 -14.00 -4.60
C ALA A 153 11.29 -14.21 -3.52
N ALA A 154 11.53 -13.20 -2.65
CA ALA A 154 12.48 -13.30 -1.55
C ALA A 154 12.15 -14.47 -0.61
N PHE A 155 10.87 -14.61 -0.25
CA PHE A 155 10.39 -15.68 0.61
C PHE A 155 10.60 -17.05 -0.04
N LEU A 156 10.18 -17.24 -1.30
CA LEU A 156 10.32 -18.50 -2.03
C LEU A 156 11.79 -18.90 -2.29
N VAL A 157 12.64 -17.92 -2.60
CA VAL A 157 14.08 -18.15 -2.79
C VAL A 157 14.75 -18.49 -1.47
N TRP A 158 14.36 -17.83 -0.37
CA TRP A 158 14.88 -18.18 0.95
C TRP A 158 14.46 -19.59 1.37
N THR A 159 13.18 -19.98 1.22
CA THR A 159 12.70 -21.31 1.62
C THR A 159 13.32 -22.44 0.81
N SER A 160 13.67 -22.20 -0.45
CA SER A 160 14.41 -23.17 -1.28
C SER A 160 15.91 -23.23 -0.98
N SER A 161 16.43 -22.31 -0.16
CA SER A 161 17.83 -22.29 0.29
C SER A 161 18.02 -22.92 1.69
N LEU A 162 16.95 -23.44 2.30
CA LEU A 162 16.96 -24.08 3.63
C LEU A 162 17.35 -25.56 3.57
#